data_AF-A0A0S8DEL1-F1
#
_entry.id   AF-A0A0S8DEL1-F1
#
_cell.length_a   1.000
_cell.length_b   1.000
_cell.length_c   1.000
_cell.angle_alpha   90.00
_cell.angle_beta   90.00
_cell.angle_gamma   90.00
#
_symmetry.space_group_name_H-M   'P 1'
#
loop_
_entity.id
_entity.type
_entity.pdbx_description
1 polymer ?
#
loop_
_entity_poly.entity_id
_entity_poly.type
_entity_poly.pdbx_seq_one_letter_code
_entity_poly.pdbx_strand_id
1 'polypeptide(L)'
;MKVCRIQDTNNQVGKAGAVAPGVYGEYPGEAETIMLGFAPGKPYDSVGIGRHGNFMLWGWSAEPSRMTPAGQKLFLNCINYIHKYDRKPFIAIPQRARTRDQDLMMIFGVMEQRPSFTERYLSRYFPPEIASQYKNDIAGMRKHYEDNIEFVYEAGSKFLIDEDLHSLGIDSNRKVAMIKSLIELLADESKSALARDCLNRYTKQTFTSAQRWSQWYEENAGNLVFSDRGGYCFYEVPGLN
;
A
#
# COMPACT_ATOMS: atom_id res chain seq x y z
N MET A 1 31.04 9.18 -16.24
CA MET A 1 30.19 9.73 -15.15
C MET A 1 31.02 9.79 -13.88
N LYS A 2 31.15 10.94 -13.20
CA LYS A 2 31.86 11.04 -11.91
C LYS A 2 30.87 10.73 -10.80
N VAL A 3 31.10 9.64 -10.06
CA VAL A 3 30.28 9.28 -8.90
C VAL A 3 30.73 10.13 -7.71
N CYS A 4 29.80 10.81 -7.04
CA CYS A 4 30.12 11.61 -5.87
C CYS A 4 30.37 10.71 -4.66
N ARG A 5 31.57 10.78 -4.09
CA ARG A 5 31.94 10.04 -2.87
C ARG A 5 31.50 10.81 -1.63
N ILE A 6 30.50 10.28 -0.94
CA ILE A 6 29.83 10.94 0.19
C ILE A 6 30.36 10.53 1.56
N GLN A 7 31.09 9.40 1.65
CA GLN A 7 31.58 8.88 2.92
C GLN A 7 32.87 8.07 2.76
N ASP A 8 33.66 8.03 3.82
CA ASP A 8 34.78 7.11 3.98
C ASP A 8 34.31 5.82 4.67
N THR A 9 34.21 4.75 3.88
CA THR A 9 33.81 3.42 4.35
C THR A 9 35.03 2.50 4.43
N ASN A 10 35.05 1.65 5.46
CA ASN A 10 36.07 0.64 5.70
C ASN A 10 35.45 -0.77 5.55
N ASN A 11 34.62 -1.00 4.52
CA ASN A 11 34.01 -2.28 4.11
C ASN A 11 33.42 -3.25 5.18
N GLN A 12 33.31 -2.87 6.45
CA GLN A 12 32.58 -3.63 7.49
C GLN A 12 31.13 -3.15 7.66
N VAL A 13 30.76 -2.06 6.97
CA VAL A 13 29.48 -1.34 7.14
C VAL A 13 28.29 -2.05 6.48
N GLY A 14 28.55 -3.11 5.70
CA GLY A 14 27.50 -3.97 5.10
C GLY A 14 26.69 -4.80 6.10
N LYS A 15 27.04 -4.78 7.40
CA LYS A 15 26.30 -5.48 8.47
C LYS A 15 25.40 -4.58 9.34
N ALA A 16 25.41 -3.25 9.16
CA ALA A 16 24.80 -2.33 10.12
C ALA A 16 24.08 -1.11 9.50
N GLY A 17 23.57 -1.21 8.28
CA GLY A 17 22.73 -0.17 7.69
C GLY A 17 21.35 -0.72 7.37
N ALA A 18 20.29 -0.06 7.85
CA ALA A 18 18.93 -0.40 7.44
C ALA A 18 18.78 -0.26 5.92
N VAL A 19 18.11 -1.22 5.30
CA VAL A 19 17.66 -1.14 3.91
C VAL A 19 16.20 -0.73 3.96
N ALA A 20 15.89 0.45 3.42
CA ALA A 20 14.52 0.70 2.97
C ALA A 20 14.46 0.20 1.51
N PRO A 21 13.59 -0.77 1.18
CA PRO A 21 13.20 -0.95 -0.22
C PRO A 21 12.70 0.39 -0.76
N GLY A 22 12.74 0.58 -2.09
CA GLY A 22 12.22 1.78 -2.77
C GLY A 22 11.05 2.44 -2.01
N VAL A 23 11.14 3.74 -1.71
CA VAL A 23 10.03 4.43 -1.05
C VAL A 23 8.95 4.60 -2.10
N TYR A 24 8.08 3.61 -2.19
CA TYR A 24 6.92 3.68 -3.06
C TYR A 24 5.79 4.29 -2.23
N GLY A 25 5.64 5.61 -2.30
CA GLY A 25 4.40 6.24 -1.88
C GLY A 25 3.26 5.61 -2.67
N GLU A 26 2.20 5.22 -1.98
CA GLU A 26 0.96 4.84 -2.68
C GLU A 26 0.30 6.06 -3.32
N TYR A 27 0.53 7.23 -2.73
CA TYR A 27 -0.05 8.47 -3.19
C TYR A 27 1.04 9.42 -3.70
N PRO A 28 0.78 10.13 -4.82
CA PRO A 28 1.69 11.12 -5.35
C PRO A 28 2.08 12.18 -4.31
N GLY A 29 3.38 12.42 -4.14
CA GLY A 29 3.90 13.49 -3.29
C GLY A 29 4.11 13.12 -1.82
N GLU A 30 3.66 11.96 -1.37
CA GLU A 30 3.92 11.51 0.01
C GLU A 30 5.33 11.00 0.21
N ALA A 31 5.81 10.18 -0.72
CA ALA A 31 7.14 9.62 -0.69
C ALA A 31 7.87 9.84 -2.00
N GLU A 32 9.19 9.95 -1.89
CA GLU A 32 10.06 10.25 -3.00
C GLU A 32 11.39 9.52 -2.83
N THR A 33 11.84 8.86 -3.90
CA THR A 33 13.22 8.37 -4.00
C THR A 33 14.06 9.47 -4.63
N ILE A 34 14.88 10.14 -3.80
CA ILE A 34 15.75 11.24 -4.25
C ILE A 34 17.02 10.66 -4.89
N MET A 35 17.56 9.59 -4.32
CA MET A 35 18.74 8.92 -4.85
C MET A 35 18.67 7.41 -4.58
N LEU A 36 18.81 6.61 -5.63
CA LEU A 36 19.07 5.17 -5.50
C LEU A 36 20.44 4.94 -4.89
N GLY A 37 20.50 4.06 -3.90
CA GLY A 37 21.71 3.78 -3.14
C GLY A 37 22.36 2.50 -3.62
N PHE A 38 23.42 2.60 -4.41
CA PHE A 38 24.33 1.46 -4.59
C PHE A 38 25.20 1.33 -3.33
N ALA A 39 24.85 0.38 -2.47
CA ALA A 39 25.73 -0.07 -1.40
C ALA A 39 26.11 -1.54 -1.68
N PRO A 40 27.39 -1.93 -1.57
CA PRO A 40 27.78 -3.33 -1.66
C PRO A 40 26.95 -4.19 -0.67
N GLY A 41 26.22 -5.17 -1.20
CA GLY A 41 25.30 -6.01 -0.41
C GLY A 41 23.83 -5.56 -0.40
N LYS A 42 23.45 -4.50 -1.14
CA LYS A 42 22.05 -4.05 -1.28
C LYS A 42 21.54 -4.22 -2.73
N PRO A 43 20.27 -4.60 -2.94
CA PRO A 43 19.66 -4.69 -4.27
C PRO A 43 19.51 -3.32 -4.94
N TYR A 44 19.44 -3.31 -6.28
CA TYR A 44 19.48 -2.09 -7.12
C TYR A 44 18.36 -1.08 -6.85
N ASP A 45 17.23 -1.55 -6.30
CA ASP A 45 16.06 -0.76 -5.92
C ASP A 45 16.14 -0.19 -4.49
N SER A 46 17.29 -0.31 -3.82
CA SER A 46 17.48 0.23 -2.48
C SER A 46 17.61 1.75 -2.47
N VAL A 47 16.99 2.37 -1.48
CA VAL A 47 17.00 3.83 -1.32
C VAL A 47 18.29 4.26 -0.62
N GLY A 48 19.05 5.14 -1.27
CA GLY A 48 20.17 5.86 -0.66
C GLY A 48 19.68 7.10 0.07
N ILE A 49 18.93 7.95 -0.63
CA ILE A 49 18.22 9.10 -0.04
C ILE A 49 16.77 9.02 -0.46
N GLY A 50 15.87 9.09 0.50
CA GLY A 50 14.45 9.19 0.24
C GLY A 50 13.75 10.10 1.23
N ARG A 51 12.49 10.38 0.94
CA ARG A 51 11.58 11.11 1.81
C ARG A 51 10.27 10.34 1.92
N HIS A 52 9.65 10.38 3.10
CA HIS A 52 8.25 10.04 3.30
C HIS A 52 7.65 11.06 4.27
N GLY A 53 6.72 11.90 3.82
CA GLY A 53 6.24 13.05 4.59
C GLY A 53 7.39 14.00 4.90
N ASN A 54 7.56 14.38 6.17
CA ASN A 54 8.71 15.12 6.67
C ASN A 54 9.88 14.23 7.15
N PHE A 55 9.85 12.92 6.92
CA PHE A 55 10.90 12.00 7.34
C PHE A 55 11.95 11.82 6.24
N MET A 56 13.22 12.01 6.60
CA MET A 56 14.36 11.66 5.76
C MET A 56 14.70 10.19 5.93
N LEU A 57 14.80 9.46 4.83
CA LEU A 57 15.41 8.15 4.76
C LEU A 57 16.86 8.32 4.29
N TRP A 58 17.80 8.03 5.20
CA TRP A 58 19.23 8.16 4.97
C TRP A 58 19.91 6.79 5.00
N GLY A 59 20.38 6.33 3.84
CA GLY A 59 20.84 4.96 3.63
C GLY A 59 22.28 4.65 4.07
N TRP A 60 23.00 5.63 4.64
CA TRP A 60 24.39 5.49 5.11
C TRP A 60 24.48 5.54 6.63
N SER A 61 25.17 4.57 7.22
CA SER A 61 25.16 4.31 8.67
C SER A 61 26.43 4.77 9.40
N ALA A 62 27.01 5.90 9.04
CA ALA A 62 28.21 6.39 9.72
C ALA A 62 28.05 7.75 10.39
N GLU A 63 28.89 7.96 11.40
CA GLU A 63 29.03 9.22 12.12
C GLU A 63 29.35 10.39 11.17
N PRO A 64 28.90 11.61 11.48
CA PRO A 64 29.24 12.81 10.71
C PRO A 64 30.75 13.03 10.52
N SER A 65 31.58 12.57 11.46
CA SER A 65 33.05 12.58 11.42
C SER A 65 33.63 11.76 10.26
N ARG A 66 32.86 10.79 9.75
CA ARG A 66 33.24 9.91 8.63
C ARG A 66 32.67 10.36 7.28
N MET A 67 31.86 11.41 7.28
CA MET A 67 31.35 12.02 6.05
C MET A 67 32.41 12.93 5.43
N THR A 68 32.52 12.89 4.10
CA THR A 68 33.34 13.87 3.39
C THR A 68 32.68 15.27 3.50
N PRO A 69 33.41 16.37 3.26
CA PRO A 69 32.80 17.70 3.20
C PRO A 69 31.63 17.79 2.21
N ALA A 70 31.68 17.02 1.11
CA ALA A 70 30.58 16.93 0.16
C ALA A 70 29.37 16.16 0.74
N GLY A 71 29.61 15.06 1.46
CA GLY A 71 28.56 14.29 2.15
C GLY A 71 27.83 15.10 3.21
N GLN A 72 28.57 15.88 4.01
CA GLN A 72 27.98 16.78 5.01
C GLN A 72 27.07 17.85 4.37
N LYS A 73 27.53 18.49 3.29
CA LYS A 73 26.72 19.45 2.52
C LYS A 73 25.48 18.80 1.92
N LEU A 74 25.61 17.59 1.38
CA LEU A 74 24.47 16.84 0.85
C LEU A 74 23.44 16.54 1.94
N PHE A 75 23.89 16.06 3.10
CA PHE A 75 23.00 15.78 4.24
C PHE A 75 22.22 17.03 4.68
N LEU A 76 22.91 18.17 4.86
CA LEU A 76 22.25 19.44 5.19
C LEU A 76 21.27 19.90 4.12
N ASN A 77 21.62 19.76 2.84
CA ASN A 77 20.71 20.09 1.74
C ASN A 77 19.46 19.21 1.75
N CYS A 78 19.58 17.92 2.08
CA CYS A 78 18.44 17.03 2.24
C CYS A 78 17.53 17.46 3.41
N ILE A 79 18.09 17.87 4.54
CA ILE A 79 17.30 18.42 5.66
C ILE A 79 16.53 19.66 5.20
N ASN A 80 17.23 20.61 4.57
CA ASN A 80 16.61 21.85 4.07
C ASN A 80 15.52 21.58 3.02
N TYR A 81 15.74 20.59 2.14
CA TYR A 81 14.74 20.16 1.17
C TYR A 81 13.48 19.61 1.86
N ILE A 82 13.67 18.70 2.82
CA ILE A 82 12.56 18.01 3.50
C ILE A 82 11.79 18.97 4.43
N HIS A 83 12.43 20.02 4.94
CA HIS A 83 11.76 21.06 5.74
C HIS A 83 10.54 21.69 5.05
N LYS A 84 10.51 21.72 3.70
CA LYS A 84 9.33 22.18 2.93
C LYS A 84 8.08 21.33 3.16
N TYR A 85 8.24 20.13 3.70
CA TYR A 85 7.19 19.17 4.01
C TYR A 85 6.92 19.11 5.51
N ASP A 86 7.34 20.11 6.30
CA ASP A 86 7.11 20.12 7.74
C ASP A 86 5.63 19.81 8.08
N ARG A 87 5.44 19.07 9.17
CA ARG A 87 4.15 18.54 9.63
C ARG A 87 3.43 17.57 8.69
N LYS A 88 3.97 17.23 7.51
CA LYS A 88 3.42 16.14 6.71
C LYS A 88 3.70 14.80 7.40
N PRO A 89 2.66 14.00 7.70
CA PRO A 89 2.82 12.78 8.47
C PRO A 89 3.64 11.72 7.71
N PHE A 90 4.31 10.86 8.47
CA PHE A 90 4.75 9.56 7.96
C PHE A 90 3.58 8.60 7.99
N ILE A 91 3.24 8.04 6.84
CA ILE A 91 2.11 7.12 6.72
C ILE A 91 2.64 5.70 6.81
N ALA A 92 2.64 5.17 8.04
CA ALA A 92 3.04 3.80 8.34
C ALA A 92 1.89 2.82 8.04
N ILE A 93 1.59 2.59 6.76
CA ILE A 93 0.65 1.54 6.39
C ILE A 93 1.41 0.21 6.35
N PRO A 94 0.85 -0.91 6.89
CA PRO A 94 1.43 -2.25 6.72
C PRO A 94 1.65 -2.51 5.23
N GLN A 95 2.89 -2.37 4.78
CA GLN A 95 3.18 -2.23 3.36
C GLN A 95 3.26 -3.62 2.73
N ARG A 96 2.31 -3.96 1.87
CA ARG A 96 2.56 -4.93 0.81
C ARG A 96 3.51 -4.33 -0.21
N ALA A 97 4.38 -5.16 -0.77
CA ALA A 97 5.26 -4.70 -1.84
C ALA A 97 4.50 -4.27 -3.11
N ARG A 98 3.29 -4.80 -3.33
CA ARG A 98 2.53 -4.68 -4.58
C ARG A 98 1.06 -4.32 -4.31
N THR A 99 0.44 -3.58 -5.24
CA THR A 99 -1.01 -3.35 -5.24
C THR A 99 -1.75 -4.61 -5.67
N ARG A 100 -3.09 -4.67 -5.51
CA ARG A 100 -3.88 -5.82 -5.98
C ARG A 100 -3.65 -6.14 -7.45
N ASP A 101 -3.59 -5.12 -8.30
CA ASP A 101 -3.38 -5.23 -9.74
C ASP A 101 -2.03 -5.90 -10.04
N GLN A 102 -0.98 -5.44 -9.36
CA GLN A 102 0.37 -5.97 -9.49
C GLN A 102 0.50 -7.39 -8.91
N ASP A 103 -0.23 -7.69 -7.84
CA ASP A 103 -0.27 -9.01 -7.25
C ASP A 103 -0.97 -10.02 -8.16
N LEU A 104 -2.17 -9.70 -8.62
CA LEU A 104 -2.95 -10.54 -9.53
C LEU A 104 -2.23 -10.72 -10.86
N MET A 105 -1.68 -9.66 -11.46
CA MET A 105 -0.89 -9.74 -12.70
C MET A 105 0.27 -10.72 -12.55
N MET A 106 1.03 -10.65 -11.44
CA MET A 106 2.15 -11.55 -11.19
C MET A 106 1.67 -13.00 -10.99
N ILE A 107 0.63 -13.19 -10.17
CA ILE A 107 0.08 -14.51 -9.86
C ILE A 107 -0.43 -15.20 -11.13
N PHE A 108 -1.29 -14.54 -11.91
CA PHE A 108 -1.80 -15.09 -13.15
C PHE A 108 -0.67 -15.31 -14.17
N GLY A 109 0.28 -14.37 -14.28
CA GLY A 109 1.42 -14.53 -15.17
C GLY A 109 2.28 -15.76 -14.84
N VAL A 110 2.49 -16.05 -13.54
CA VAL A 110 3.20 -17.26 -13.11
C VAL A 110 2.41 -18.52 -13.46
N MET A 111 1.10 -18.56 -13.21
CA MET A 111 0.27 -19.73 -13.50
C MET A 111 0.19 -20.03 -15.00
N GLU A 112 0.10 -19.00 -15.84
CA GLU A 112 0.07 -19.14 -17.31
C GLU A 112 1.41 -19.58 -17.88
N GLN A 113 2.52 -19.00 -17.41
CA GLN A 113 3.86 -19.32 -17.91
C GLN A 113 4.42 -20.62 -17.33
N ARG A 114 3.94 -21.05 -16.16
CA ARG A 114 4.45 -22.21 -15.43
C ARG A 114 3.30 -23.05 -14.86
N PRO A 115 2.64 -23.88 -15.68
CA PRO A 115 1.49 -24.68 -15.26
C PRO A 115 1.73 -25.60 -14.05
N SER A 116 2.98 -26.02 -13.82
CA SER A 116 3.35 -26.82 -12.64
C SER A 116 3.16 -26.10 -11.30
N PHE A 117 3.02 -24.77 -11.31
CA PHE A 117 2.74 -23.98 -10.10
C PHE A 117 1.26 -23.68 -9.91
N THR A 118 0.40 -23.95 -10.90
CA THR A 118 -1.00 -23.53 -10.90
C THR A 118 -1.77 -24.02 -9.68
N GLU A 119 -1.72 -25.32 -9.37
CA GLU A 119 -2.44 -25.89 -8.22
C GLU A 119 -2.00 -25.26 -6.89
N ARG A 120 -0.69 -25.01 -6.72
CA ARG A 120 -0.13 -24.34 -5.55
C ARG A 120 -0.63 -22.90 -5.43
N TYR A 121 -0.72 -22.17 -6.53
CA TYR A 121 -1.14 -20.76 -6.52
C TYR A 121 -2.66 -20.63 -6.35
N LEU A 122 -3.45 -21.46 -7.03
CA LEU A 122 -4.90 -21.56 -6.85
C LEU A 122 -5.26 -21.82 -5.38
N SER A 123 -4.69 -22.89 -4.81
CA SER A 123 -4.93 -23.27 -3.41
C SER A 123 -4.39 -22.27 -2.39
N ARG A 124 -3.41 -21.43 -2.76
CA ARG A 124 -2.84 -20.40 -1.87
C ARG A 124 -3.64 -19.10 -1.91
N TYR A 125 -3.95 -18.57 -3.09
CA TYR A 125 -4.40 -17.19 -3.25
C TYR A 125 -5.88 -17.03 -3.57
N PHE A 126 -6.61 -18.10 -3.88
CA PHE A 126 -8.02 -17.99 -4.27
C PHE A 126 -8.93 -18.92 -3.46
N PRO A 127 -10.22 -18.59 -3.29
CA PRO A 127 -11.20 -19.48 -2.67
C PRO A 127 -11.27 -20.83 -3.39
N PRO A 128 -11.50 -21.95 -2.67
CA PRO A 128 -11.59 -23.28 -3.27
C PRO A 128 -12.63 -23.38 -4.39
N GLU A 129 -13.73 -22.65 -4.27
CA GLU A 129 -14.85 -22.63 -5.22
C GLU A 129 -14.39 -22.03 -6.55
N ILE A 130 -13.80 -20.83 -6.49
CA ILE A 130 -13.23 -20.14 -7.65
C ILE A 130 -12.09 -20.94 -8.26
N ALA A 131 -11.18 -21.46 -7.42
CA ALA A 131 -10.07 -22.28 -7.86
C ALA A 131 -10.55 -23.54 -8.63
N SER A 132 -11.63 -24.16 -8.16
CA SER A 132 -12.22 -25.35 -8.80
C SER A 132 -12.92 -25.01 -10.10
N GLN A 133 -13.67 -23.89 -10.12
CA GLN A 133 -14.39 -23.39 -11.30
C GLN A 133 -13.44 -23.12 -12.46
N TYR A 134 -12.29 -22.49 -12.18
CA TYR A 134 -11.36 -22.03 -13.21
C TYR A 134 -10.08 -22.87 -13.34
N LYS A 135 -10.00 -24.04 -12.71
CA LYS A 135 -8.77 -24.87 -12.69
C LYS A 135 -8.16 -25.16 -14.06
N ASN A 136 -9.01 -25.20 -15.10
CA ASN A 136 -8.61 -25.47 -16.49
C ASN A 136 -8.73 -24.23 -17.41
N ASP A 137 -9.07 -23.06 -16.87
CA ASP A 137 -9.27 -21.81 -17.60
C ASP A 137 -8.71 -20.61 -16.83
N ILE A 138 -7.38 -20.55 -16.73
CA ILE A 138 -6.68 -19.48 -16.02
C ILE A 138 -6.87 -18.12 -16.72
N ALA A 139 -6.96 -18.11 -18.05
CA ALA A 139 -7.20 -16.89 -18.81
C ALA A 139 -8.59 -16.30 -18.52
N GLY A 140 -9.63 -17.16 -18.46
CA GLY A 140 -10.97 -16.75 -18.04
C GLY A 140 -11.01 -16.27 -16.59
N MET A 141 -10.24 -16.91 -15.69
CA MET A 141 -10.11 -16.47 -14.31
C MET A 141 -9.47 -15.08 -14.19
N ARG A 142 -8.36 -14.87 -14.90
CA ARG A 142 -7.69 -13.56 -14.97
C ARG A 142 -8.69 -12.50 -15.40
N LYS A 143 -9.40 -12.73 -16.52
CA LYS A 143 -10.40 -11.80 -17.03
C LYS A 143 -11.48 -11.50 -16.00
N HIS A 144 -11.99 -12.52 -15.30
CA HIS A 144 -12.99 -12.34 -14.26
C HIS A 144 -12.51 -11.42 -13.13
N TYR A 145 -11.26 -11.54 -12.68
CA TYR A 145 -10.69 -10.64 -11.66
C TYR A 145 -10.37 -9.25 -12.22
N GLU A 146 -9.90 -9.14 -13.46
CA GLU A 146 -9.64 -7.86 -14.12
C GLU A 146 -10.94 -7.06 -14.33
N ASP A 147 -12.01 -7.72 -14.77
CA ASP A 147 -13.33 -7.10 -14.97
C ASP A 147 -13.98 -6.67 -13.62
N ASN A 148 -13.58 -7.26 -12.49
CA ASN A 148 -14.10 -6.97 -11.14
C ASN A 148 -13.07 -6.32 -10.20
N ILE A 149 -11.99 -5.74 -10.75
CA ILE A 149 -10.84 -5.30 -9.96
C ILE A 149 -11.18 -4.27 -8.87
N GLU A 150 -12.22 -3.46 -9.09
CA GLU A 150 -12.73 -2.47 -8.16
C GLU A 150 -13.44 -3.05 -6.93
N PHE A 151 -13.79 -4.33 -6.97
CA PHE A 151 -14.44 -5.07 -5.88
C PHE A 151 -13.52 -6.10 -5.23
N VAL A 152 -12.30 -6.27 -5.76
CA VAL A 152 -11.36 -7.22 -5.18
C VAL A 152 -10.95 -6.77 -3.78
N TYR A 153 -11.02 -7.68 -2.82
CA TYR A 153 -10.51 -7.47 -1.47
C TYR A 153 -9.82 -8.74 -0.96
N GLU A 154 -9.29 -8.68 0.26
CA GLU A 154 -8.60 -9.81 0.88
C GLU A 154 -9.33 -10.29 2.12
N ALA A 155 -9.51 -11.60 2.18
CA ALA A 155 -9.78 -12.29 3.44
C ALA A 155 -8.66 -13.28 3.72
N GLY A 156 -7.88 -13.02 4.77
CA GLY A 156 -6.75 -13.87 5.16
C GLY A 156 -5.58 -13.79 4.18
N SER A 157 -5.49 -14.73 3.25
CA SER A 157 -4.46 -14.78 2.20
C SER A 157 -5.07 -14.91 0.80
N LYS A 158 -6.39 -14.76 0.71
CA LYS A 158 -7.21 -15.02 -0.47
C LYS A 158 -7.69 -13.71 -1.10
N PHE A 159 -7.65 -13.63 -2.42
CA PHE A 159 -8.36 -12.60 -3.17
C PHE A 159 -9.81 -13.04 -3.39
N LEU A 160 -10.75 -12.19 -2.99
CA LEU A 160 -12.18 -12.38 -3.20
C LEU A 160 -12.74 -11.17 -3.95
N ILE A 161 -13.88 -11.35 -4.59
CA ILE A 161 -14.68 -10.26 -5.18
C ILE A 161 -15.82 -9.97 -4.22
N ASP A 162 -16.01 -8.70 -3.90
CA ASP A 162 -17.01 -8.22 -2.95
C ASP A 162 -18.40 -8.09 -3.61
N GLU A 163 -19.09 -9.21 -3.73
CA GLU A 163 -20.46 -9.26 -4.26
C GLU A 163 -21.46 -8.48 -3.38
N ASP A 164 -21.17 -8.36 -2.07
CA ASP A 164 -21.99 -7.61 -1.13
C ASP A 164 -22.04 -6.13 -1.53
N LEU A 165 -20.88 -5.52 -1.79
CA LEU A 165 -20.79 -4.14 -2.27
C LEU A 165 -21.55 -3.93 -3.58
N HIS A 166 -21.42 -4.87 -4.51
CA HIS A 166 -22.14 -4.81 -5.77
C HIS A 166 -23.66 -4.87 -5.54
N SER A 167 -24.14 -5.74 -4.66
CA SER A 167 -25.57 -5.85 -4.32
C SER A 167 -26.14 -4.59 -3.64
N LEU A 168 -25.28 -3.80 -2.99
CA LEU A 168 -25.62 -2.52 -2.37
C LEU A 168 -25.60 -1.34 -3.35
N GLY A 169 -25.22 -1.56 -4.62
CA GLY A 169 -25.13 -0.52 -5.63
C GLY A 169 -23.90 0.38 -5.48
N ILE A 170 -22.82 -0.13 -4.88
CA ILE A 170 -21.54 0.57 -4.80
C ILE A 170 -20.70 0.20 -6.02
N ASP A 171 -20.08 1.18 -6.69
CA ASP A 171 -19.34 0.95 -7.94
C ASP A 171 -17.85 0.60 -7.75
N SER A 172 -17.28 0.89 -6.57
CA SER A 172 -15.85 0.68 -6.31
C SER A 172 -15.55 0.72 -4.83
N ASN A 173 -14.68 -0.19 -4.38
CA ASN A 173 -14.18 -0.21 -3.01
C ASN A 173 -13.03 0.78 -2.73
N ARG A 174 -12.58 1.55 -3.73
CA ARG A 174 -11.46 2.50 -3.61
C ARG A 174 -11.87 3.94 -3.34
N LYS A 175 -13.15 4.27 -3.54
CA LYS A 175 -13.63 5.66 -3.50
C LYS A 175 -14.13 6.02 -2.10
N VAL A 176 -13.59 7.07 -1.47
CA VAL A 176 -14.04 7.55 -0.15
C VAL A 176 -15.55 7.82 -0.11
N ALA A 177 -16.15 8.23 -1.24
CA ALA A 177 -17.60 8.41 -1.37
C ALA A 177 -18.42 7.16 -1.02
N MET A 178 -17.88 5.95 -1.22
CA MET A 178 -18.57 4.71 -0.86
C MET A 178 -18.91 4.65 0.62
N ILE A 179 -18.06 5.23 1.49
CA ILE A 179 -18.25 5.19 2.94
C ILE A 179 -19.53 5.96 3.29
N LYS A 180 -19.72 7.12 2.67
CA LYS A 180 -20.96 7.89 2.82
C LYS A 180 -22.18 7.10 2.36
N SER A 181 -22.12 6.51 1.17
CA SER A 181 -23.21 5.69 0.62
C SER A 181 -23.57 4.51 1.55
N LEU A 182 -22.57 3.80 2.09
CA LEU A 182 -22.81 2.71 3.04
C LEU A 182 -23.44 3.21 4.36
N ILE A 183 -23.06 4.39 4.84
CA ILE A 183 -23.66 5.00 6.04
C ILE A 183 -25.14 5.34 5.78
N GLU A 184 -25.46 5.90 4.61
CA GLU A 184 -26.85 6.20 4.22
C GLU A 184 -27.71 4.92 4.17
N LEU A 185 -27.14 3.81 3.71
CA LEU A 185 -27.80 2.51 3.66
C LEU A 185 -28.08 1.89 5.04
N LEU A 186 -27.48 2.40 6.13
CA LEU A 186 -27.77 1.91 7.47
C LEU A 186 -29.22 2.20 7.92
N ALA A 187 -29.88 3.18 7.28
CA ALA A 187 -31.28 3.52 7.55
C ALA A 187 -32.29 2.54 6.89
N ASP A 188 -31.87 1.75 5.91
CA ASP A 188 -32.68 0.71 5.27
C ASP A 188 -32.49 -0.61 6.02
N GLU A 189 -33.51 -1.07 6.74
CA GLU A 189 -33.45 -2.31 7.54
C GLU A 189 -33.03 -3.54 6.72
N SER A 190 -33.40 -3.59 5.43
CA SER A 190 -33.07 -4.72 4.56
C SER A 190 -31.60 -4.76 4.14
N LYS A 191 -30.90 -3.62 4.22
CA LYS A 191 -29.50 -3.45 3.79
C LYS A 191 -28.55 -3.15 4.95
N SER A 192 -29.08 -2.72 6.10
CA SER A 192 -28.30 -2.19 7.23
C SER A 192 -27.25 -3.17 7.76
N ALA A 193 -27.56 -4.46 7.81
CA ALA A 193 -26.60 -5.48 8.25
C ALA A 193 -25.40 -5.57 7.28
N LEU A 194 -25.69 -5.72 5.98
CA LEU A 194 -24.68 -5.84 4.93
C LEU A 194 -23.83 -4.57 4.79
N ALA A 195 -24.48 -3.41 4.85
CA ALA A 195 -23.80 -2.12 4.81
C ALA A 195 -22.84 -1.94 6.00
N ARG A 196 -23.24 -2.39 7.20
CA ARG A 196 -22.39 -2.37 8.40
C ARG A 196 -21.20 -3.32 8.26
N ASP A 197 -21.40 -4.51 7.71
CA ASP A 197 -20.30 -5.46 7.48
C ASP A 197 -19.28 -4.89 6.47
N CYS A 198 -19.75 -4.24 5.41
CA CYS A 198 -18.89 -3.52 4.46
C CYS A 198 -18.13 -2.36 5.14
N LEU A 199 -18.80 -1.55 5.95
CA LEU A 199 -18.17 -0.46 6.70
C LEU A 199 -17.06 -0.99 7.62
N ASN A 200 -17.33 -2.05 8.37
CA ASN A 200 -16.35 -2.69 9.25
C ASN A 200 -15.14 -3.21 8.45
N ARG A 201 -15.40 -3.88 7.32
CA ARG A 201 -14.38 -4.45 6.43
C ARG A 201 -13.42 -3.38 5.91
N TYR A 202 -13.95 -2.26 5.42
CA TYR A 202 -13.16 -1.25 4.72
C TYR A 202 -12.59 -0.15 5.60
N THR A 203 -13.09 0.06 6.82
CA THR A 203 -12.60 1.12 7.72
C THR A 203 -11.90 0.60 8.97
N LYS A 204 -12.03 -0.70 9.28
CA LYS A 204 -11.59 -1.35 10.53
C LYS A 204 -12.23 -0.77 11.80
N GLN A 205 -13.20 0.12 11.66
CA GLN A 205 -14.04 0.57 12.77
C GLN A 205 -15.13 -0.48 13.04
N THR A 206 -15.75 -0.43 14.22
CA THR A 206 -16.76 -1.42 14.66
C THR A 206 -17.97 -0.77 15.30
N PHE A 207 -18.33 0.45 14.86
CA PHE A 207 -19.45 1.18 15.44
C PHE A 207 -20.79 0.47 15.17
N THR A 208 -21.63 0.40 16.20
CA THR A 208 -22.93 -0.26 16.11
C THR A 208 -24.04 0.68 15.65
N SER A 209 -23.96 1.98 15.98
CA SER A 209 -24.99 2.97 15.65
C SER A 209 -24.68 3.74 14.36
N ALA A 210 -25.72 3.98 13.55
CA ALA A 210 -25.61 4.79 12.34
C ALA A 210 -25.18 6.25 12.67
N GLN A 211 -25.67 6.79 13.78
CA GLN A 211 -25.27 8.14 14.23
C GLN A 211 -23.77 8.25 14.50
N ARG A 212 -23.15 7.23 15.12
CA ARG A 212 -21.71 7.23 15.38
C ARG A 212 -20.91 7.15 14.09
N TRP A 213 -21.38 6.37 13.11
CA TRP A 213 -20.78 6.32 11.79
C TRP A 213 -20.81 7.67 11.06
N SER A 214 -21.97 8.35 11.03
CA SER A 214 -22.09 9.68 10.41
C SER A 214 -21.15 10.68 11.07
N GLN A 215 -21.11 10.74 12.40
CA GLN A 215 -20.21 11.62 13.13
C GLN A 215 -18.73 11.33 12.78
N TRP A 216 -18.34 10.06 12.80
CA TRP A 216 -16.97 9.68 12.45
C TRP A 216 -16.61 10.08 11.02
N TYR A 217 -17.53 9.90 10.06
CA TYR A 217 -17.30 10.31 8.68
C TYR A 217 -17.16 11.83 8.55
N GLU A 218 -18.01 12.63 9.20
CA GLU A 218 -17.90 14.10 9.18
C GLU A 218 -16.57 14.60 9.75
N GLU A 219 -16.09 13.97 10.83
CA GLU A 219 -14.82 14.30 11.48
C GLU A 219 -13.61 13.93 10.61
N ASN A 220 -13.70 12.85 9.82
CA ASN A 220 -12.53 12.20 9.22
C ASN A 220 -12.54 12.13 7.70
N ALA A 221 -13.63 12.40 6.99
CA ALA A 221 -13.75 12.17 5.55
C ALA A 221 -12.63 12.84 4.74
N GLY A 222 -12.21 14.03 5.17
CA GLY A 222 -11.10 14.75 4.56
C GLY A 222 -9.72 14.11 4.75
N ASN A 223 -9.58 13.28 5.76
CA ASN A 223 -8.35 12.58 6.14
C ASN A 223 -8.38 11.09 5.76
N LEU A 224 -9.45 10.59 5.14
CA LEU A 224 -9.56 9.19 4.75
C LEU A 224 -8.85 8.94 3.43
N VAL A 225 -8.00 7.91 3.41
CA VAL A 225 -7.27 7.51 2.20
C VAL A 225 -7.33 6.01 1.98
N PHE A 226 -7.61 5.61 0.74
CA PHE A 226 -7.72 4.21 0.35
C PHE A 226 -6.36 3.59 0.00
N SER A 227 -5.99 2.54 0.71
CA SER A 227 -4.70 1.87 0.51
C SER A 227 -4.84 0.46 -0.06
N ASP A 228 -4.26 0.25 -1.24
CA ASP A 228 -4.15 -1.08 -1.83
C ASP A 228 -3.16 -1.98 -1.06
N ARG A 229 -2.02 -1.42 -0.67
CA ARG A 229 -0.98 -2.17 0.04
C ARG A 229 -1.30 -2.36 1.51
N GLY A 230 -2.18 -1.52 2.06
CA GLY A 230 -2.74 -1.62 3.40
C GLY A 230 -3.88 -2.63 3.54
N GLY A 231 -3.98 -3.61 2.66
CA GLY A 231 -5.04 -4.63 2.75
C GLY A 231 -6.40 -4.13 2.29
N TYR A 232 -6.41 -3.26 1.28
CA TYR A 232 -7.63 -2.82 0.58
C TYR A 232 -8.62 -2.10 1.50
N CYS A 233 -8.12 -1.21 2.36
CA CYS A 233 -8.91 -0.51 3.37
C CYS A 233 -8.62 0.99 3.34
N PHE A 234 -9.57 1.76 3.89
CA PHE A 234 -9.40 3.16 4.22
C PHE A 234 -8.68 3.33 5.56
N TYR A 235 -7.81 4.31 5.59
CA TYR A 235 -7.07 4.72 6.79
C TYR A 235 -7.28 6.20 7.04
N GLU A 236 -7.40 6.55 8.32
CA GLU A 236 -7.32 7.93 8.78
C GLU A 236 -5.86 8.38 8.76
N VAL A 237 -5.58 9.44 8.01
CA VAL A 237 -4.27 10.08 7.93
C VAL A 237 -4.39 11.48 8.52
N PRO A 238 -3.98 11.69 9.79
CA PRO A 238 -4.10 12.99 10.44
C PRO A 238 -3.36 14.09 9.67
N GLY A 239 -4.04 15.20 9.37
CA GLY A 239 -3.43 16.37 8.73
C GLY A 239 -3.17 16.20 7.22
N LEU A 240 -3.96 15.37 6.53
CA LEU A 240 -3.92 15.25 5.08
C LEU A 240 -4.44 16.51 4.38
N ASN A 241 -5.46 17.15 4.98
CA ASN A 241 -6.09 18.39 4.49
C ASN A 241 -5.52 19.65 5.13
#